data_AF-A0A3B3ZWW8-F1
#
_entry.id   AF-A0A3B3ZWW8-F1
#
_cell.length_a   1.000
_cell.length_b   1.000
_cell.length_c   1.000
_cell.angle_alpha   90.00
_cell.angle_beta   90.00
_cell.angle_gamma   90.00
#
_symmetry.space_group_name_H-M   'P 1'
#
loop_
_entity.id
_entity.type
_entity.pdbx_description
1 polymer ?
#
loop_
_entity_poly.entity_id
_entity_poly.type
_entity_poly.pdbx_seq_one_letter_code
_entity_poly.pdbx_strand_id
1 'polypeptide(L)'
;MRRVRRKGANKDKVFGCDLMEHLTATNQDVPVVLRSCSEFVEGHGIVDGIYRLSGVSSNIQKLRSNKVTQPQYNIIYYITRHTN
;
A
#
# COMPACT_ATOMS: atom_id res chain seq x y z
N MET A 1 -25.64 17.42 -6.91
CA MET A 1 -24.53 18.38 -6.70
C MET A 1 -23.31 17.63 -6.16
N ARG A 2 -22.33 17.29 -7.02
CA ARG A 2 -21.12 16.57 -6.59
C ARG A 2 -20.29 17.52 -5.70
N ARG A 3 -20.14 17.21 -4.41
CA ARG A 3 -19.18 17.89 -3.52
C ARG A 3 -17.78 17.63 -4.07
N VAL A 4 -17.23 18.61 -4.78
CA VAL A 4 -15.78 18.66 -5.08
C VAL A 4 -15.09 18.90 -3.75
N ARG A 5 -14.74 17.82 -3.06
CA ARG A 5 -13.85 17.87 -1.89
C ARG A 5 -12.52 18.40 -2.40
N ARG A 6 -12.27 19.70 -2.19
CA ARG A 6 -10.93 20.27 -2.36
C ARG A 6 -9.98 19.41 -1.55
N LYS A 7 -9.13 18.67 -2.26
CA LYS A 7 -8.18 17.74 -1.69
C LYS A 7 -7.07 18.62 -1.11
N GLY A 8 -7.25 19.06 0.13
CA GLY A 8 -6.13 19.61 0.88
C GLY A 8 -5.00 18.59 0.80
N ALA A 9 -3.79 19.06 0.48
CA ALA A 9 -2.58 18.26 0.38
C ALA A 9 -2.39 17.52 1.70
N ASN A 10 -2.94 16.31 1.79
CA ASN A 10 -2.87 15.50 2.98
C ASN A 10 -1.53 14.78 2.89
N LYS A 11 -0.52 15.41 3.50
CA LYS A 11 0.90 15.02 3.49
C LYS A 11 1.13 13.58 3.95
N ASP A 12 0.13 12.95 4.59
CA ASP A 12 0.21 11.58 5.09
C ASP A 12 -0.37 10.51 4.14
N LYS A 13 -0.93 10.91 2.98
CA LYS A 13 -1.54 9.95 2.06
C LYS A 13 -0.48 9.23 1.22
N VAL A 14 -0.45 7.91 1.37
CA VAL A 14 0.28 7.00 0.46
C VAL A 14 -0.55 6.68 -0.78
N PHE A 15 -1.88 6.53 -0.63
CA PHE A 15 -2.76 6.14 -1.73
C PHE A 15 -3.49 7.31 -2.37
N GLY A 16 -3.49 7.34 -3.70
CA GLY A 16 -4.19 8.32 -4.50
C GLY A 16 -3.64 9.74 -4.37
N CYS A 17 -2.42 9.93 -3.88
CA CYS A 17 -1.67 11.19 -4.02
C CYS A 17 -0.95 11.23 -5.36
N ASP A 18 -0.39 12.40 -5.70
CA ASP A 18 0.52 12.51 -6.84
C ASP A 18 1.84 11.78 -6.52
N LEU A 19 2.36 11.06 -7.51
CA LEU A 19 3.58 10.27 -7.32
C LEU A 19 4.79 11.16 -7.04
N MET A 20 4.97 12.25 -7.80
CA MET A 20 6.11 13.15 -7.65
C MET A 20 6.09 13.83 -6.28
N GLU A 21 4.92 14.29 -5.83
CA GLU A 21 4.75 14.83 -4.47
C GLU A 21 5.15 13.80 -3.39
N HIS A 22 4.76 12.53 -3.56
CA HIS A 22 5.08 11.47 -2.60
C HIS A 22 6.58 11.14 -2.55
N LEU A 23 7.22 11.00 -3.72
CA LEU A 23 8.66 10.72 -3.80
C LEU A 23 9.48 11.88 -3.21
N THR A 24 9.12 13.12 -3.55
CA THR A 24 9.77 14.33 -3.01
C THR A 24 9.59 14.42 -1.50
N ALA A 25 8.38 14.16 -0.97
CA ALA A 25 8.11 14.25 0.46
C ALA A 25 8.78 13.15 1.29
N THR A 26 9.00 11.97 0.70
CA THR A 26 9.63 10.82 1.37
C THR A 26 11.13 10.71 1.13
N ASN A 27 11.66 11.50 0.19
CA ASN A 27 13.05 11.42 -0.29
C ASN A 27 13.43 9.98 -0.70
N GLN A 28 12.57 9.35 -1.50
CA GLN A 28 12.76 8.02 -2.04
C GLN A 28 12.57 8.03 -3.55
N ASP A 29 13.29 7.16 -4.26
CA ASP A 29 13.11 6.97 -5.72
C ASP A 29 11.92 6.07 -6.04
N VAL A 30 11.52 5.21 -5.09
CA VAL A 30 10.40 4.28 -5.20
C VAL A 30 9.58 4.31 -3.91
N PRO A 31 8.24 4.36 -3.97
CA PRO A 31 7.40 4.31 -2.78
C PRO A 31 7.66 3.04 -1.96
N VAL A 32 7.88 3.19 -0.65
CA VAL A 32 8.20 2.07 0.26
C VAL A 32 7.18 0.94 0.16
N VAL A 33 5.89 1.27 0.04
CA VAL A 33 4.82 0.29 -0.13
C VAL A 33 5.02 -0.63 -1.33
N LEU A 34 5.59 -0.13 -2.44
CA LEU A 34 5.82 -0.96 -3.63
C LEU A 34 6.98 -1.93 -3.39
N ARG A 35 8.09 -1.47 -2.79
CA ARG A 35 9.21 -2.36 -2.44
C ARG A 35 8.77 -3.47 -1.51
N SER A 36 8.08 -3.13 -0.42
CA SER A 36 7.66 -4.14 0.57
C SER A 36 6.62 -5.12 0.00
N CYS A 37 5.73 -4.66 -0.89
CA CYS A 37 4.84 -5.57 -1.61
C CYS A 37 5.60 -6.52 -2.53
N SER A 38 6.58 -6.01 -3.28
CA SER A 38 7.42 -6.83 -4.18
C SER A 38 8.19 -7.89 -3.40
N GLU A 39 8.89 -7.51 -2.34
CA GLU A 39 9.63 -8.42 -1.45
C GLU A 39 8.71 -9.51 -0.88
N PHE A 40 7.50 -9.14 -0.44
CA PHE A 40 6.53 -10.11 0.08
C PHE A 40 6.12 -11.13 -0.99
N VAL A 41 5.80 -10.65 -2.18
CA VAL A 41 5.39 -11.49 -3.31
C VAL A 41 6.52 -12.43 -3.74
N GLU A 42 7.75 -11.94 -3.82
CA GLU A 42 8.91 -12.77 -4.15
C GLU A 42 9.15 -13.87 -3.11
N GLY A 43 8.96 -13.58 -1.82
CA GLY A 43 9.16 -14.55 -0.75
C GLY A 43 8.00 -15.54 -0.53
N HIS A 44 6.75 -15.15 -0.80
CA HIS A 44 5.56 -15.90 -0.35
C HIS A 44 4.45 -16.01 -1.41
N GLY A 45 4.48 -15.19 -2.45
CA GLY A 45 3.35 -14.98 -3.37
C GLY A 45 3.47 -15.72 -4.70
N ILE A 46 4.59 -16.38 -4.98
CA ILE A 46 4.82 -17.08 -6.27
C ILE A 46 3.94 -18.34 -6.35
N VAL A 47 2.73 -18.16 -6.86
CA VAL A 47 1.70 -19.19 -7.02
C VAL A 47 0.98 -19.07 -8.36
N ASP A 48 0.25 -20.11 -8.77
CA ASP A 48 -0.55 -20.08 -9.99
C ASP A 48 -1.61 -18.98 -9.97
N GLY A 49 -1.59 -18.15 -11.00
CA GLY A 49 -2.53 -17.02 -11.09
C GLY A 49 -2.21 -15.87 -10.15
N ILE A 50 -0.96 -15.74 -9.68
CA ILE A 50 -0.46 -14.53 -9.03
C ILE A 50 -0.83 -13.27 -9.85
N TYR A 51 -1.27 -12.22 -9.15
CA TYR A 51 -1.84 -10.99 -9.71
C TYR A 51 -3.16 -11.13 -10.50
N ARG A 52 -3.55 -12.34 -10.93
CA ARG A 52 -4.84 -12.61 -11.62
C ARG A 52 -5.96 -12.93 -10.63
N LEU A 53 -5.68 -13.74 -9.62
CA LEU A 53 -6.66 -14.13 -8.61
C LEU A 53 -6.90 -12.95 -7.65
N SER A 54 -8.17 -12.59 -7.49
CA SER A 54 -8.57 -11.48 -6.64
C SER A 54 -8.32 -11.79 -5.16
N GLY A 55 -7.63 -10.90 -4.47
CA GLY A 55 -7.53 -10.93 -3.01
C GLY A 55 -8.84 -10.51 -2.32
N VAL A 56 -8.93 -10.81 -1.03
CA VAL A 56 -10.11 -10.44 -0.20
C VAL A 56 -10.18 -8.92 -0.04
N SER A 57 -11.25 -8.31 -0.57
CA SER A 57 -11.42 -6.84 -0.62
C SER A 57 -11.32 -6.15 0.74
N SER A 58 -11.87 -6.75 1.81
CA SER A 58 -11.81 -6.20 3.17
C SER A 58 -10.39 -6.15 3.72
N ASN A 59 -9.54 -7.14 3.41
CA ASN A 59 -8.13 -7.16 3.80
C ASN A 59 -7.34 -6.08 3.06
N ILE A 60 -7.62 -5.88 1.77
CA ILE A 60 -7.01 -4.81 0.96
C ILE A 60 -7.38 -3.43 1.50
N GLN A 61 -8.64 -3.21 1.91
CA GLN A 61 -9.08 -1.93 2.50
C GLN A 61 -8.39 -1.64 3.84
N LYS A 62 -8.24 -2.65 4.70
CA LYS A 62 -7.51 -2.51 5.97
C LYS A 62 -6.03 -2.19 5.73
N LEU A 63 -5.37 -2.88 4.79
CA LEU A 63 -3.99 -2.58 4.38
C LEU A 63 -3.82 -1.12 3.93
N ARG A 64 -4.76 -0.62 3.12
CA ARG A 64 -4.73 0.77 2.62
C ARG A 64 -4.92 1.82 3.72
N SER A 65 -5.58 1.44 4.81
CA SER A 65 -5.89 2.33 5.93
C SER A 65 -4.75 2.39 6.95
N ASN A 66 -3.99 1.31 7.08
CA ASN A 66 -2.78 1.28 7.91
C ASN A 66 -1.68 2.11 7.22
N LYS A 67 -1.05 3.02 7.99
CA LYS A 67 0.08 3.82 7.48
C LYS A 67 1.27 2.89 7.22
N VAL A 68 1.43 2.44 5.98
CA VAL A 68 2.57 1.64 5.47
C VAL A 68 3.92 2.36 5.67
N THR A 69 3.90 3.63 6.06
CA THR A 69 5.06 4.47 6.36
C THR A 69 5.68 4.23 7.74
N GLN A 70 5.04 3.44 8.61
CA GLN A 70 5.57 3.17 9.95
C GLN A 70 6.20 1.76 10.02
N PRO A 71 7.48 1.63 10.41
CA PRO A 71 8.23 0.35 10.36
C PRO A 71 7.60 -0.77 11.21
N GLN A 72 6.81 -0.42 12.22
CA GLN A 72 6.07 -1.39 13.05
C GLN A 72 4.81 -1.98 12.38
N TYR A 73 4.42 -1.51 11.18
CA TYR A 73 3.28 -2.01 10.41
C TYR A 73 3.72 -2.59 9.06
N ASN A 74 4.78 -3.40 9.08
CA ASN A 74 5.28 -4.11 7.92
C ASN A 74 4.12 -4.85 7.23
N ILE A 75 3.91 -4.57 5.93
CA ILE A 75 2.89 -5.24 5.11
C ILE A 75 3.08 -6.75 5.13
N ILE A 76 4.33 -7.22 5.26
CA ILE A 76 4.68 -8.62 5.48
C ILE A 76 4.03 -9.15 6.76
N TYR A 77 4.19 -8.46 7.89
CA TYR A 77 3.58 -8.85 9.17
C TYR A 77 2.05 -8.86 9.11
N TYR A 78 1.45 -7.84 8.47
CA TYR A 78 -0.01 -7.77 8.33
C TYR A 78 -0.55 -8.95 7.52
N ILE A 79 0.05 -9.24 6.36
CA ILE A 79 -0.40 -10.33 5.50
C ILE A 79 -0.18 -11.67 6.22
N THR A 80 1.02 -11.94 6.74
CA THR A 80 1.33 -13.20 7.46
C THR A 80 0.41 -13.46 8.66
N ARG A 81 -0.07 -12.42 9.37
CA ARG A 81 -1.00 -12.57 10.51
C ARG A 81 -2.47 -12.72 10.10
N HIS A 82 -2.87 -12.33 8.89
CA HIS A 82 -4.29 -12.18 8.50
C HIS A 82 -4.66 -12.91 7.21
N THR A 83 -3.73 -13.64 6.59
CA THR A 83 -4.03 -14.70 5.63
C THR A 83 -3.98 -16.04 6.34
N ASN A 84 -5.14 -16.51 6.78
CA ASN A 84 -5.48 -17.92 6.95
C ASN A 84 -6.71 -18.17 6.06
#